data_AF-A0A542QU55-F1
#
_entry.id   AF-A0A542QU55-F1
#
_cell.length_a   1.000
_cell.length_b   1.000
_cell.length_c   1.000
_cell.angle_alpha   90.00
_cell.angle_beta   90.00
_cell.angle_gamma   90.00
#
_symmetry.space_group_name_H-M   'P 1'
#
loop_
_entity.id
_entity.type
_entity.pdbx_description
1 polymer ?
#
loop_
_entity_poly.entity_id
_entity_poly.type
_entity_poly.pdbx_seq_one_letter_code
_entity_poly.pdbx_strand_id
1 'polypeptide(L)'
;MAAPPGEWYHESDPTFEVTAMFLIGILIVVAILGEIIHRLNPWKKPEPAYEDLVAQIKQSDWYQELSRDQACRYVLDNDPHVQAYYASTYEAKRLLTQEGFQLGLIDYVKQEAAKHADKPR
;
A
#
# COMPACT_ATOMS: atom_id res chain seq x y z
N MET A 1 46.28 -30.38 59.44
CA MET A 1 46.97 -29.33 58.69
C MET A 1 46.11 -29.00 57.48
N ALA A 2 45.50 -27.82 57.46
CA ALA A 2 44.58 -27.39 56.41
C ALA A 2 45.35 -26.61 55.34
N ALA A 3 45.21 -26.99 54.07
CA ALA A 3 45.64 -26.19 52.92
C ALA A 3 44.44 -25.39 52.39
N PRO A 4 44.63 -24.14 51.92
CA PRO A 4 43.52 -23.23 51.63
C PRO A 4 42.81 -23.59 50.32
N PRO A 5 41.52 -23.22 50.18
CA PRO A 5 40.81 -23.35 48.92
C PRO A 5 41.39 -22.33 47.93
N GLY A 6 41.89 -22.82 46.79
CA GLY A 6 42.28 -21.97 45.69
C GLY A 6 41.06 -21.19 45.21
N GLU A 7 41.06 -19.89 45.47
CA GLU A 7 40.16 -18.94 44.83
C GLU A 7 40.39 -19.04 43.32
N TRP A 8 39.38 -19.50 42.60
CA TRP A 8 39.31 -19.31 41.16
C TRP A 8 39.05 -17.82 40.93
N TYR A 9 40.12 -17.03 40.90
CA TYR A 9 40.08 -15.69 40.33
C TYR A 9 39.71 -15.87 38.85
N HIS A 10 38.44 -15.68 38.53
CA HIS A 10 38.01 -15.39 37.18
C HIS A 10 38.53 -13.97 36.91
N GLU A 11 39.76 -13.89 36.41
CA GLU A 11 40.28 -12.65 35.85
C GLU A 11 39.37 -12.32 34.67
N SER A 12 38.41 -11.43 34.90
CA SER A 12 37.58 -10.87 33.83
C SER A 12 38.54 -10.19 32.87
N ASP A 13 38.82 -10.86 31.75
CA ASP A 13 39.71 -10.32 30.73
C ASP A 13 39.19 -8.92 30.36
N PRO A 14 39.95 -7.84 30.62
CA PRO A 14 39.49 -6.49 30.38
C PRO A 14 39.17 -6.26 28.90
N THR A 15 39.73 -7.08 27.99
CA THR A 15 39.36 -7.04 26.58
C THR A 15 37.96 -7.60 26.31
N PHE A 16 37.47 -8.54 27.12
CA PHE A 16 36.11 -9.08 27.02
C PHE A 16 35.08 -8.04 27.45
N GLU A 17 35.33 -7.29 28.53
CA GLU A 17 34.43 -6.23 28.99
C GLU A 17 34.34 -5.07 27.97
N VAL A 18 35.49 -4.66 27.42
CA VAL A 18 35.53 -3.64 26.35
C VAL A 18 34.82 -4.13 25.09
N THR A 19 35.00 -5.40 24.72
CA THR A 19 34.33 -6.00 23.56
C THR A 19 32.82 -6.12 23.80
N ALA A 20 32.38 -6.50 25.00
CA ALA A 20 30.98 -6.59 25.37
C ALA A 20 30.30 -5.21 25.34
N MET A 21 30.94 -4.17 25.89
CA MET A 21 30.43 -2.80 25.83
C MET A 21 30.36 -2.26 24.40
N PHE A 22 31.33 -2.62 23.54
CA PHE A 22 31.32 -2.26 22.14
C PHE A 22 30.16 -2.93 21.37
N LEU A 23 29.93 -4.22 21.60
CA LEU A 23 28.81 -4.96 21.01
C LEU A 23 27.45 -4.42 21.47
N ILE A 24 27.32 -4.08 22.77
CA ILE A 24 26.11 -3.44 23.30
C ILE A 24 25.90 -2.07 22.64
N GLY A 25 26.95 -1.28 22.45
CA GLY A 25 26.89 -0.01 21.72
C GLY A 25 26.41 -0.17 20.28
N ILE A 26 26.90 -1.18 19.56
CA ILE A 26 26.45 -1.50 18.20
C ILE A 26 24.97 -1.87 18.19
N LEU A 27 24.53 -2.72 19.12
CA LEU A 27 23.12 -3.15 19.19
C LEU A 27 22.17 -1.96 19.42
N ILE A 28 22.56 -1.03 20.30
CA ILE A 28 21.80 0.20 20.54
C ILE A 28 21.73 1.06 19.27
N VAL A 29 22.86 1.26 18.58
CA VAL A 29 22.92 2.04 17.34
C VAL A 29 22.06 1.43 16.24
N VAL A 30 22.09 0.10 16.05
CA VAL A 30 21.27 -0.61 15.07
C VAL A 30 19.78 -0.49 15.40
N ALA A 31 19.39 -0.58 16.67
CA ALA A 31 18.01 -0.43 17.10
C ALA A 31 17.48 0.99 16.80
N ILE A 32 18.26 2.03 17.08
CA ILE A 32 17.90 3.42 16.80
C ILE A 32 17.83 3.68 15.28
N LEU A 33 18.80 3.22 14.50
CA LEU A 33 18.78 3.33 13.03
C LEU A 33 17.59 2.57 12.42
N GLY A 34 17.28 1.38 12.93
CA GLY A 34 16.11 0.61 12.54
C GLY A 34 14.81 1.36 12.79
N GLU A 35 14.64 1.97 13.97
CA GLU A 35 13.47 2.80 14.28
C GLU A 35 13.40 4.07 13.41
N ILE A 36 14.54 4.73 13.16
CA ILE A 36 14.60 5.94 12.31
C ILE A 36 14.25 5.59 10.87
N ILE A 37 14.80 4.52 10.29
CA ILE A 37 14.46 4.05 8.93
C ILE A 37 13.00 3.60 8.87
N HIS A 38 12.49 2.96 9.93
CA HIS A 38 11.08 2.54 10.00
C HIS A 38 10.12 3.74 10.07
N ARG A 39 10.44 4.77 10.86
CA ARG A 39 9.63 5.99 11.00
C ARG A 39 9.74 6.93 9.80
N LEU A 40 10.92 7.06 9.22
CA LEU A 40 11.16 7.93 8.07
C LEU A 40 10.90 7.26 6.72
N ASN A 41 10.48 5.98 6.71
CA ASN A 41 10.33 5.08 5.57
C ASN A 41 10.44 5.79 4.20
N PRO A 42 11.67 6.06 3.72
CA PRO A 42 11.89 6.79 2.48
C PRO A 42 11.47 5.96 1.25
N TRP A 43 11.11 4.70 1.49
CA TRP A 43 10.64 3.72 0.51
C TRP A 43 9.11 3.60 0.46
N LYS A 44 8.38 4.29 1.34
CA LYS A 44 6.93 4.40 1.22
C LYS A 44 6.66 5.27 0.00
N LYS A 45 6.39 4.63 -1.15
CA LYS A 45 6.06 5.34 -2.39
C LYS A 45 5.02 6.42 -2.04
N PRO A 46 5.24 7.68 -2.47
CA PRO A 46 4.25 8.72 -2.24
C PRO A 46 2.91 8.19 -2.74
N GLU A 47 1.88 8.41 -1.93
CA GLU A 47 0.55 7.96 -2.28
C GLU A 47 0.19 8.59 -3.64
N PRO A 48 -0.19 7.80 -4.66
CA PRO A 48 -0.48 8.36 -5.97
C PRO A 48 -1.59 9.39 -5.81
N ALA A 49 -1.45 10.52 -6.52
CA ALA A 49 -2.45 11.56 -6.50
C ALA A 49 -3.79 11.00 -6.99
N TYR A 50 -4.89 11.59 -6.55
CA TYR A 50 -6.22 11.17 -6.94
C TYR A 50 -6.38 11.19 -8.46
N GLU A 51 -5.88 12.23 -9.10
CA GLU A 51 -5.90 12.45 -10.54
C GLU A 51 -5.14 11.36 -11.29
N ASP A 52 -4.01 10.89 -10.75
CA ASP A 52 -3.22 9.80 -11.33
C ASP A 52 -3.96 8.46 -11.25
N LEU A 53 -4.71 8.23 -10.18
CA LEU A 53 -5.54 7.04 -10.03
C LEU A 53 -6.71 7.07 -11.01
N VAL A 54 -7.37 8.21 -11.18
CA VAL A 54 -8.43 8.38 -12.18
C VAL A 54 -7.88 8.21 -13.59
N ALA A 55 -6.68 8.73 -13.88
CA ALA A 55 -6.02 8.52 -15.17
C ALA A 55 -5.73 7.03 -15.41
N GLN A 56 -5.24 6.30 -14.42
CA GLN A 56 -5.03 4.85 -14.50
C GLN A 56 -6.34 4.09 -14.73
N ILE A 57 -7.42 4.47 -14.04
CA ILE A 57 -8.75 3.88 -14.26
C ILE A 57 -9.17 4.07 -15.72
N LYS A 58 -9.07 5.28 -16.25
CA LYS A 58 -9.45 5.60 -17.63
C LYS A 58 -8.56 4.91 -18.66
N GLN A 59 -7.30 4.63 -18.33
CA GLN A 59 -6.36 3.92 -19.21
C GLN A 59 -6.49 2.39 -19.15
N SER A 60 -7.20 1.85 -18.16
CA SER A 60 -7.37 0.40 -18.03
C SER A 60 -8.11 -0.22 -19.22
N ASP A 61 -7.76 -1.47 -19.54
CA ASP A 61 -8.34 -2.19 -20.68
C ASP A 61 -9.86 -2.29 -20.59
N TRP A 62 -10.41 -2.56 -19.40
CA TRP A 62 -11.84 -2.68 -19.17
C TRP A 62 -12.58 -1.34 -19.36
N TYR A 63 -11.99 -0.22 -18.92
CA TYR A 63 -12.59 1.09 -19.09
C TYR A 63 -12.59 1.48 -20.57
N GLN A 64 -11.47 1.24 -21.25
CA GLN A 64 -11.33 1.47 -22.67
C GLN A 64 -12.34 0.63 -23.47
N GLU A 65 -12.52 -0.65 -23.12
CA GLU A 65 -13.52 -1.51 -23.74
C GLU A 65 -14.94 -0.97 -23.58
N LEU A 66 -15.34 -0.57 -22.36
CA LEU A 66 -16.64 0.04 -22.10
C LEU A 66 -16.83 1.35 -22.88
N SER A 67 -15.78 2.18 -22.96
CA SER A 67 -15.86 3.49 -23.62
C SER A 67 -16.02 3.42 -25.14
N ARG A 68 -15.79 2.25 -25.76
CA ARG A 68 -16.01 2.03 -27.20
C ARG A 68 -17.50 2.04 -27.55
N ASP A 69 -18.35 1.58 -26.64
CA ASP A 69 -19.79 1.64 -26.81
C ASP A 69 -20.31 3.04 -26.45
N GLN A 70 -21.11 3.63 -27.33
CA GLN A 70 -21.60 4.99 -27.16
C GLN A 70 -22.51 5.15 -25.93
N ALA A 71 -23.36 4.16 -25.63
CA ALA A 71 -24.26 4.20 -24.49
C ALA A 71 -23.48 4.01 -23.19
N CYS A 72 -22.54 3.08 -23.16
CA CYS A 72 -21.65 2.89 -22.01
C CYS A 72 -20.79 4.13 -21.75
N ARG A 73 -20.21 4.73 -22.79
CA ARG A 73 -19.44 5.98 -22.67
C ARG A 73 -20.28 7.11 -22.10
N TYR A 74 -21.53 7.24 -22.54
CA TYR A 74 -22.43 8.27 -22.01
C TYR A 74 -22.65 8.10 -20.51
N VAL A 75 -22.89 6.88 -20.04
CA VAL A 75 -23.03 6.56 -18.61
C VAL A 75 -21.72 6.84 -17.86
N LEU A 76 -20.57 6.40 -18.40
CA LEU A 76 -19.26 6.63 -17.77
C LEU A 76 -18.97 8.12 -17.54
N ASP A 77 -19.34 8.98 -18.49
CA ASP A 77 -19.01 10.41 -18.44
C ASP A 77 -20.05 11.23 -17.66
N ASN A 78 -21.31 10.81 -17.61
CA ASN A 78 -22.42 11.65 -17.12
C ASN A 78 -23.11 11.10 -15.87
N ASP A 79 -22.91 9.83 -15.51
CA ASP A 79 -23.61 9.22 -14.40
C ASP A 79 -22.91 9.50 -13.04
N PRO A 80 -23.60 10.11 -12.06
CA PRO A 80 -23.02 10.42 -10.76
C PRO A 80 -22.72 9.17 -9.92
N HIS A 81 -23.43 8.05 -10.13
CA HIS A 81 -23.13 6.80 -9.46
C HIS A 81 -21.83 6.21 -9.98
N VAL A 82 -21.52 6.34 -11.27
CA VAL A 82 -20.19 5.95 -11.78
C VAL A 82 -19.09 6.74 -11.10
N GLN A 83 -19.25 8.06 -10.96
CA GLN A 83 -18.27 8.90 -10.28
C GLN A 83 -18.08 8.51 -8.80
N ALA A 84 -19.13 8.00 -8.15
CA ALA A 84 -19.04 7.51 -6.78
C ALA A 84 -18.11 6.29 -6.62
N TYR A 85 -17.94 5.46 -7.65
CA TYR A 85 -17.00 4.32 -7.60
C TYR A 85 -15.54 4.73 -7.49
N TYR A 86 -15.22 5.99 -7.77
CA TYR A 86 -13.88 6.54 -7.65
C TYR A 86 -13.93 7.96 -7.07
N ALA A 87 -14.83 8.28 -6.15
CA ALA A 87 -14.96 9.64 -5.60
C ALA A 87 -13.81 10.04 -4.66
N SER A 88 -13.05 9.07 -4.17
CA SER A 88 -11.91 9.26 -3.27
C SER A 88 -10.69 8.45 -3.72
N THR A 89 -9.51 8.83 -3.22
CA THR A 89 -8.26 8.06 -3.42
C THR A 89 -8.41 6.60 -2.98
N TYR A 90 -9.15 6.34 -1.91
CA TYR A 90 -9.41 4.98 -1.43
C TYR A 90 -10.25 4.18 -2.41
N GLU A 91 -11.36 4.73 -2.89
CA GLU A 91 -12.26 4.05 -3.84
C GLU A 91 -11.61 3.85 -5.20
N ALA A 92 -10.88 4.86 -5.68
CA ALA A 92 -10.14 4.76 -6.94
C ALA A 92 -9.08 3.64 -6.87
N LYS A 93 -8.34 3.53 -5.76
CA LYS A 93 -7.43 2.40 -5.52
C LYS A 93 -8.15 1.07 -5.42
N ARG A 94 -9.28 1.05 -4.72
CA ARG A 94 -10.10 -0.15 -4.58
C ARG A 94 -10.57 -0.64 -5.95
N LEU A 95 -10.98 0.25 -6.83
CA LEU A 95 -11.38 -0.05 -8.20
C LEU A 95 -10.25 -0.62 -9.05
N LEU A 96 -9.02 -0.12 -8.86
CA LEU A 96 -7.84 -0.62 -9.57
C LEU A 96 -7.30 -1.96 -9.06
N THR A 97 -7.62 -2.34 -7.81
CA THR A 97 -6.99 -3.49 -7.15
C THR A 97 -7.96 -4.62 -6.81
N GLN A 98 -9.26 -4.35 -6.68
CA GLN A 98 -10.26 -5.34 -6.33
C GLN A 98 -11.17 -5.65 -7.52
N GLU A 99 -10.95 -6.82 -8.13
CA GLU A 99 -11.70 -7.28 -9.29
C GLU A 99 -13.22 -7.32 -9.04
N GLY A 100 -13.66 -7.77 -7.86
CA GLY A 100 -15.10 -7.79 -7.53
C GLY A 100 -15.74 -6.39 -7.51
N PHE A 101 -15.00 -5.37 -7.08
CA PHE A 101 -15.47 -3.98 -7.09
C PHE A 101 -15.48 -3.41 -8.52
N GLN A 102 -14.47 -3.76 -9.32
CA GLN A 102 -14.39 -3.44 -10.75
C GLN A 102 -15.57 -4.07 -11.53
N LEU A 103 -15.84 -5.35 -11.34
CA LEU A 103 -16.95 -6.05 -11.97
C LEU A 103 -18.30 -5.41 -11.62
N GLY A 104 -18.46 -4.93 -10.38
CA GLY A 104 -19.65 -4.19 -9.97
C GLY A 104 -19.87 -2.91 -10.77
N LEU A 105 -18.83 -2.12 -11.03
CA LEU A 105 -18.94 -0.94 -11.88
C LEU A 105 -19.25 -1.31 -13.33
N ILE A 106 -18.56 -2.33 -13.87
CA ILE A 106 -18.77 -2.79 -15.24
C ILE A 106 -20.21 -3.24 -15.45
N ASP A 107 -20.74 -4.05 -14.54
CA ASP A 107 -22.12 -4.54 -14.59
C ASP A 107 -23.12 -3.38 -14.49
N TYR A 108 -22.91 -2.44 -13.55
CA TYR A 108 -23.74 -1.25 -13.43
C TYR A 108 -23.78 -0.43 -14.73
N VAL A 109 -22.61 -0.12 -15.30
CA VAL A 109 -22.51 0.67 -16.54
C VAL A 109 -23.24 -0.03 -17.69
N LYS A 110 -23.07 -1.34 -17.85
CA LYS A 110 -23.74 -2.12 -18.90
C LYS A 110 -25.26 -2.14 -18.71
N GLN A 111 -25.73 -2.34 -17.48
CA GLN A 111 -27.16 -2.31 -17.17
C GLN A 111 -27.77 -0.95 -17.45
N GLU A 112 -27.08 0.13 -17.08
CA GLU A 112 -27.61 1.46 -17.25
C GLU A 112 -27.55 1.90 -18.72
N ALA A 113 -26.47 1.55 -19.43
CA ALA A 113 -26.39 1.72 -20.88
C ALA A 113 -27.53 1.01 -21.63
N ALA A 114 -27.90 -0.21 -21.21
CA ALA A 114 -29.02 -0.94 -21.79
C ALA A 114 -30.36 -0.22 -21.57
N LYS A 115 -30.59 0.37 -20.40
CA LYS A 115 -31.79 1.18 -20.11
C LYS A 115 -31.84 2.46 -20.93
N HIS A 116 -30.69 3.07 -21.19
CA HIS A 116 -30.58 4.24 -22.07
C HIS A 116 -30.83 3.89 -23.54
N ALA A 117 -30.46 2.69 -23.98
CA ALA A 117 -30.73 2.21 -25.33
C ALA A 117 -32.21 1.86 -25.56
N ASP A 118 -32.93 1.42 -24.53
CA ASP A 118 -34.32 0.96 -24.60
C ASP A 118 -35.36 2.07 -24.37
N LYS A 119 -34.93 3.29 -23.99
CA LYS A 119 -35.83 4.45 -23.93
C LYS A 119 -36.10 4.98 -25.34
N PRO A 120 -37.33 4.90 -25.87
CA PRO A 120 -37.66 5.56 -27.13
C PRO A 120 -37.47 7.06 -26.96
N ARG A 121 -36.70 7.65 -27.89
CA ARG A 121 -36.55 9.11 -28.02
C ARG A 121 -37.88 9.78 -28.38
#